data_AF-W1VR75-F1
#
_entry.id   AF-W1VR75-F1
#
_cell.length_a   1.000
_cell.length_b   1.000
_cell.length_c   1.000
_cell.angle_alpha   90.00
_cell.angle_beta   90.00
_cell.angle_gamma   90.00
#
_symmetry.space_group_name_H-M   'P 1'
#
loop_
_entity.id
_entity.type
_entity.pdbx_description
1 polymer ?
#
loop_
_entity_poly.entity_id
_entity_poly.type
_entity_poly.pdbx_seq_one_letter_code
_entity_poly.pdbx_strand_id
1 'polypeptide(L)'
;MAPLSTVQGMRETLITTLAGEPRALAPQALTHVSLVSTSLVHTVFLAAVVAVVLTGVLVAVRVRPGQRRAPRALLVSTVAALVLSQVLVLAAVGLRVNASLGFVQTVGDLAAVASSRDSQTEAQLAPVGAASAQDGPTQPPAEFTPAQDGFVKASVTGARSGVTQEVWVWTPQGYSTTDQRSYPVIVFLYGDPGSASGTVDTLKASQAMQAAIDSGALPPAIFVIPDLNADEQQKSSPDCADIVGHAKIGTWIQDDVPAVVRASFPN
;
A
#
# COMPACT_ATOMS: atom_id res chain seq x y z
N MET A 1 -26.46 20.31 64.68
CA MET A 1 -25.55 21.22 63.95
C MET A 1 -24.25 20.47 63.71
N ALA A 2 -24.12 19.81 62.56
CA ALA A 2 -22.89 19.17 62.12
C ALA A 2 -22.07 20.19 61.30
N PRO A 3 -20.73 20.18 61.39
CA PRO A 3 -19.90 21.26 60.86
C PRO A 3 -19.87 21.24 59.32
N LEU A 4 -20.00 22.42 58.74
CA LEU A 4 -20.04 22.72 57.30
C LEU A 4 -18.76 22.39 56.50
N SER A 5 -17.71 21.82 57.11
CA SER A 5 -16.43 21.58 56.41
C SER A 5 -16.38 20.26 55.63
N THR A 6 -17.28 19.30 55.89
CA THR A 6 -17.27 17.99 55.22
C THR A 6 -17.93 18.01 53.84
N VAL A 7 -18.82 18.97 53.57
CA VAL A 7 -19.54 19.08 52.28
C VAL A 7 -18.73 19.86 51.23
N GLN A 8 -17.79 20.72 51.67
CA GLN A 8 -16.93 21.50 50.78
C GLN A 8 -15.82 20.63 50.14
N GLY A 9 -15.18 19.75 50.95
CA GLY A 9 -14.11 18.86 50.46
C GLY A 9 -14.59 17.82 49.45
N MET A 10 -15.81 17.30 49.61
CA MET A 10 -16.38 16.30 48.70
C MET A 10 -16.83 16.88 47.35
N ARG A 11 -17.00 18.21 47.27
CA ARG A 11 -17.37 18.93 46.04
C ARG A 11 -16.15 19.26 45.17
N GLU A 12 -14.99 19.49 45.78
CA GLU A 12 -13.74 19.73 45.04
C GLU A 12 -13.14 18.43 44.48
N THR A 13 -13.28 17.29 45.17
CA THR A 13 -12.78 16.01 44.64
C THR A 13 -13.60 15.50 43.44
N LEU A 14 -14.89 15.86 43.34
CA LEU A 14 -15.77 15.40 42.27
C LEU A 14 -15.67 16.25 40.98
N ILE A 15 -15.22 17.50 41.08
CA ILE A 15 -14.97 18.38 39.93
C ILE A 15 -13.67 17.98 39.22
N THR A 16 -12.66 17.50 39.95
CA THR A 16 -11.38 17.04 39.38
C THR A 16 -11.49 15.68 38.68
N THR A 17 -12.53 14.87 38.94
CA THR A 17 -12.78 13.60 38.24
C THR A 17 -13.61 13.75 36.96
N LEU A 18 -14.33 14.87 36.79
CA LEU A 18 -15.16 15.13 35.60
C LEU A 18 -14.53 16.11 34.60
N ALA A 19 -13.43 16.77 34.98
CA ALA A 19 -12.57 17.51 34.06
C ALA A 19 -11.41 16.64 33.56
N GLY A 20 -11.73 15.42 33.10
CA GLY A 20 -10.82 14.72 32.21
C GLY A 20 -10.61 15.62 31.00
N GLU A 21 -9.46 16.29 30.94
CA GLU A 21 -9.01 16.97 29.74
C GLU A 21 -9.25 16.01 28.56
N PRO A 22 -9.89 16.45 27.46
CA PRO A 22 -9.78 15.68 26.26
C PRO A 22 -8.28 15.55 26.03
N ARG A 23 -7.74 14.34 26.16
CA ARG A 23 -6.43 14.01 25.61
C ARG A 23 -6.54 14.35 24.14
N ALA A 24 -6.24 15.59 23.80
CA ALA A 24 -5.91 15.97 22.46
C ALA A 24 -4.80 15.00 22.11
N LEU A 25 -5.12 14.06 21.21
CA LEU A 25 -4.12 13.24 20.55
C LEU A 25 -3.05 14.24 20.12
N ALA A 26 -1.88 14.15 20.75
CA ALA A 26 -0.79 15.07 20.47
C ALA A 26 -0.62 15.11 18.95
N PRO A 27 -0.47 16.29 18.32
CA PRO A 27 -0.39 16.39 16.86
C PRO A 27 0.72 15.51 16.26
N GLN A 28 1.72 15.13 17.07
CA GLN A 28 2.80 14.19 16.74
C GLN A 28 2.37 12.70 16.67
N ALA A 29 1.26 12.31 17.31
CA ALA A 29 0.76 10.94 17.25
C ALA A 29 0.08 10.64 15.91
N LEU A 30 -0.52 11.66 15.28
CA LEU A 30 -1.18 11.51 13.99
C LEU A 30 -0.18 11.42 12.83
N THR A 31 0.97 12.08 12.92
CA THR A 31 1.98 12.09 11.86
C THR A 31 2.58 10.73 11.56
N HIS A 32 2.53 9.77 12.49
CA HIS A 32 3.03 8.40 12.29
C HIS A 32 1.96 7.40 11.85
N VAL A 33 0.71 7.83 11.66
CA VAL A 33 -0.35 6.93 11.18
C VAL A 33 -0.03 6.52 9.74
N SER A 34 0.11 5.21 9.51
CA SER A 34 0.40 4.66 8.19
C SER A 34 -0.82 4.75 7.25
N LEU A 35 -0.63 5.38 6.09
CA LEU A 35 -1.65 5.49 5.03
C LEU A 35 -1.60 4.34 4.01
N VAL A 36 -0.70 3.38 4.21
CA VAL A 36 -0.54 2.18 3.37
C VAL A 36 -1.15 0.95 4.05
N SER A 37 -1.57 1.07 5.32
CA SER A 37 -2.13 -0.04 6.10
C SER A 37 -3.44 -0.58 5.52
N THR A 38 -3.49 -1.89 5.27
CA THR A 38 -4.70 -2.59 4.81
C THR A 38 -5.87 -2.48 5.80
N SER A 39 -5.58 -2.49 7.11
CA SER A 39 -6.61 -2.31 8.14
C SER A 39 -7.26 -0.92 8.08
N LEU A 40 -6.44 0.11 7.83
CA LEU A 40 -6.92 1.49 7.67
C LEU A 40 -7.78 1.63 6.40
N VAL A 41 -7.36 1.03 5.28
CA VAL A 41 -8.16 1.00 4.03
C VAL A 41 -9.52 0.34 4.27
N HIS A 42 -9.58 -0.83 4.90
CA HIS A 42 -10.84 -1.54 5.15
C HIS A 42 -11.77 -0.79 6.11
N THR A 43 -11.22 -0.20 7.17
CA THR A 43 -12.02 0.55 8.15
C THR A 43 -12.64 1.80 7.54
N VAL A 44 -11.88 2.58 6.75
CA VAL A 44 -12.41 3.75 6.05
C VAL A 44 -13.43 3.34 4.98
N PHE A 45 -13.18 2.25 4.25
CA PHE A 45 -14.14 1.72 3.29
C PHE A 45 -15.47 1.32 3.95
N LEU A 46 -15.42 0.57 5.07
CA LEU A 46 -16.62 0.19 5.81
C LEU A 46 -17.37 1.43 6.34
N ALA A 47 -16.64 2.41 6.87
CA ALA A 47 -17.22 3.67 7.33
C ALA A 47 -17.92 4.44 6.19
N ALA A 48 -17.31 4.47 5.00
CA ALA A 48 -17.91 5.06 3.81
C ALA A 48 -19.22 4.35 3.42
N VAL A 49 -19.24 3.01 3.40
CA VAL A 49 -20.44 2.22 3.12
C VAL A 49 -21.56 2.51 4.13
N VAL A 50 -21.23 2.51 5.42
CA VAL A 50 -22.21 2.80 6.49
C VAL A 50 -22.76 4.23 6.34
N ALA A 51 -21.90 5.21 6.09
CA ALA A 51 -22.32 6.61 5.90
C ALA A 51 -23.26 6.76 4.70
N VAL A 52 -22.96 6.11 3.57
CA VAL A 52 -23.80 6.12 2.37
C VAL A 52 -25.17 5.47 2.65
N VAL A 53 -25.19 4.32 3.32
CA VAL A 53 -26.45 3.63 3.67
C VAL A 53 -27.31 4.48 4.61
N LEU A 54 -26.72 5.03 5.68
CA LEU A 54 -27.45 5.90 6.62
C LEU A 54 -27.99 7.16 5.95
N THR A 55 -27.21 7.76 5.04
CA THR A 55 -27.64 8.91 4.25
C THR A 55 -28.78 8.54 3.30
N GLY A 56 -28.70 7.38 2.65
CA GLY A 56 -29.77 6.84 1.81
C GLY A 56 -31.07 6.61 2.58
N VAL A 57 -31.00 6.02 3.77
CA VAL A 57 -32.16 5.83 4.67
C VAL A 57 -32.73 7.19 5.10
N LEU A 58 -31.89 8.15 5.48
CA LEU A 58 -32.31 9.49 5.85
C LEU A 58 -33.07 10.20 4.71
N VAL A 59 -32.54 10.12 3.49
CA VAL A 59 -33.19 10.68 2.29
C VAL A 59 -34.49 9.94 1.97
N ALA A 60 -34.48 8.61 2.01
CA ALA A 60 -35.67 7.80 1.73
C ALA A 60 -36.82 8.08 2.71
N VAL A 61 -36.54 8.25 4.00
CA VAL A 61 -37.54 8.64 5.02
C VAL A 61 -38.15 10.01 4.70
N ARG A 62 -37.39 10.94 4.12
CA ARG A 62 -37.82 12.31 3.79
C ARG A 62 -38.66 12.41 2.52
N VAL A 63 -38.39 11.57 1.52
CA VAL A 63 -39.10 11.60 0.22
C VAL A 63 -40.45 10.87 0.28
N ARG A 64 -40.78 10.23 1.42
CA ARG A 64 -42.08 9.57 1.61
C ARG A 64 -43.24 10.56 1.46
N PRO A 65 -44.22 10.27 0.58
CA PRO A 65 -45.34 11.17 0.33
C PRO A 65 -46.18 11.34 1.61
N GLY A 66 -46.43 12.59 2.01
CA GLY A 66 -47.26 12.94 3.18
C GLY A 66 -46.55 13.65 4.34
N GLN A 67 -45.22 13.81 4.30
CA GLN A 67 -44.51 14.60 5.33
C GLN A 67 -44.54 16.12 5.04
N ARG A 68 -44.81 16.92 6.08
CA ARG A 68 -44.75 18.40 6.03
C ARG A 68 -43.31 18.88 5.73
N ARG A 69 -43.17 20.06 5.12
CA ARG A 69 -41.86 20.69 4.81
C ARG A 69 -40.92 20.59 6.02
N ALA A 70 -39.78 19.92 5.85
CA ALA A 70 -38.81 19.71 6.90
C ALA A 70 -38.18 21.04 7.36
N PRO A 71 -37.90 21.23 8.66
CA PRO A 71 -37.25 22.44 9.16
C PRO A 71 -35.82 22.57 8.60
N ARG A 72 -35.33 23.81 8.47
CA ARG A 72 -34.01 24.11 7.86
C ARG A 72 -32.85 23.34 8.50
N ALA A 73 -32.86 23.11 9.82
CA ALA A 73 -31.84 22.33 10.52
C ALA A 73 -31.74 20.87 10.01
N LEU A 74 -32.87 20.29 9.62
CA LEU A 74 -32.94 18.95 9.06
C LEU A 74 -32.45 18.90 7.60
N LEU A 75 -32.57 19.99 6.83
CA LEU A 75 -31.93 20.11 5.51
C LEU A 75 -30.41 20.19 5.63
N VAL A 76 -29.91 21.01 6.57
CA VAL A 76 -28.47 21.17 6.83
C VAL A 76 -27.84 19.82 7.23
N SER A 77 -28.49 19.04 8.10
CA SER A 77 -27.96 17.72 8.47
C SER A 77 -27.93 16.72 7.32
N THR A 78 -28.87 16.80 6.37
CA THR A 78 -28.90 15.92 5.18
C THR A 78 -27.78 16.30 4.21
N VAL A 79 -27.58 17.61 3.97
CA VAL A 79 -26.47 18.10 3.14
C VAL A 79 -25.13 17.76 3.79
N ALA A 80 -24.99 17.93 5.11
CA ALA A 80 -23.78 17.55 5.83
C ALA A 80 -23.50 16.04 5.74
N ALA A 81 -24.52 15.19 5.86
CA ALA A 81 -24.36 13.74 5.72
C ALA A 81 -23.97 13.34 4.29
N LEU A 82 -24.53 14.00 3.27
CA LEU A 82 -24.14 13.79 1.87
C LEU A 82 -22.68 14.19 1.63
N VAL A 83 -22.27 15.37 2.10
CA VAL A 83 -20.88 15.85 1.97
C VAL A 83 -19.92 14.91 2.70
N LEU A 84 -20.24 14.52 3.93
CA LEU A 84 -19.42 13.56 4.69
C LEU A 84 -19.29 12.23 3.94
N SER A 85 -20.37 11.73 3.35
CA SER A 85 -20.33 10.50 2.56
C SER A 85 -19.42 10.65 1.34
N GLN A 86 -19.49 11.78 0.62
CA GLN A 86 -18.60 12.04 -0.52
C GLN A 86 -17.12 12.10 -0.09
N VAL A 87 -16.82 12.78 1.02
CA VAL A 87 -15.46 12.85 1.57
C VAL A 87 -14.94 11.46 1.96
N LEU A 88 -15.74 10.65 2.64
CA LEU A 88 -15.36 9.29 3.03
C LEU A 88 -15.13 8.37 1.84
N VAL A 89 -15.95 8.47 0.79
CA VAL A 89 -15.77 7.70 -0.45
C VAL A 89 -14.48 8.10 -1.15
N LEU A 90 -14.23 9.41 -1.33
CA LEU A 90 -12.99 9.89 -1.93
C LEU A 90 -11.77 9.50 -1.10
N ALA A 91 -11.85 9.57 0.23
CA ALA A 91 -10.79 9.11 1.12
C ALA A 91 -10.54 7.61 1.00
N ALA A 92 -11.59 6.77 0.91
CA ALA A 92 -11.44 5.33 0.74
C ALA A 92 -10.75 4.98 -0.59
N VAL A 93 -11.15 5.63 -1.69
CA VAL A 93 -10.53 5.45 -3.00
C VAL A 93 -9.07 5.94 -2.97
N GLY A 94 -8.81 7.14 -2.44
CA GLY A 94 -7.47 7.70 -2.32
C GLY A 94 -6.55 6.83 -1.48
N LEU A 95 -7.01 6.33 -0.33
CA LEU A 95 -6.26 5.40 0.52
C LEU A 95 -6.00 4.08 -0.17
N ARG A 96 -6.94 3.55 -0.96
CA ARG A 96 -6.72 2.30 -1.70
C ARG A 96 -5.63 2.49 -2.76
N VAL A 97 -5.70 3.58 -3.53
CA VAL A 97 -4.69 3.93 -4.53
C VAL A 97 -3.33 4.17 -3.87
N ASN A 98 -3.30 4.90 -2.75
CA ASN A 98 -2.09 5.15 -1.98
C ASN A 98 -1.50 3.88 -1.38
N ALA A 99 -2.33 2.95 -0.91
CA ALA A 99 -1.86 1.67 -0.39
C ALA A 99 -1.25 0.78 -1.49
N SER A 100 -1.76 0.88 -2.72
CA SER A 100 -1.18 0.16 -3.86
C SER A 100 0.11 0.82 -4.38
N LEU A 101 0.15 2.16 -4.44
CA LEU A 101 1.24 2.88 -5.11
C LEU A 101 2.26 3.52 -4.18
N GLY A 102 1.99 3.59 -2.88
CA GLY A 102 2.95 4.04 -1.87
C GLY A 102 3.25 5.54 -1.84
N PHE A 103 2.45 6.40 -2.50
CA PHE A 103 2.71 7.84 -2.63
C PHE A 103 3.00 8.56 -1.31
N VAL A 104 2.31 8.17 -0.25
CA VAL A 104 2.35 8.81 1.06
C VAL A 104 2.37 7.72 2.13
N GLN A 105 3.47 7.60 2.87
CA GLN A 105 3.60 6.57 3.90
C GLN A 105 2.80 6.94 5.16
N THR A 106 2.81 8.23 5.51
CA THR A 106 2.23 8.72 6.77
C THR A 106 1.41 10.01 6.63
N VAL A 107 0.61 10.36 7.64
CA VAL A 107 -0.14 11.65 7.65
C VAL A 107 0.83 12.84 7.62
N GLY A 108 2.04 12.69 8.16
CA GLY A 108 3.10 13.71 8.08
C GLY A 108 3.50 13.99 6.63
N ASP A 109 3.69 12.94 5.84
CA ASP A 109 4.05 13.05 4.42
C ASP A 109 2.91 13.67 3.61
N LEU A 110 1.65 13.41 3.98
CA LEU A 110 0.49 14.03 3.32
C LEU A 110 0.51 15.55 3.47
N ALA A 111 0.89 16.06 4.64
CA ALA A 111 0.99 17.49 4.90
C ALA A 111 2.15 18.13 4.11
N ALA A 112 3.26 17.39 3.95
CA ALA A 112 4.40 17.81 3.12
C ALA A 112 4.03 17.85 1.63
N VAL A 113 3.32 16.83 1.12
CA VAL A 113 2.83 16.79 -0.27
C VAL A 113 1.80 17.88 -0.55
N ALA A 114 0.90 18.18 0.40
CA ALA A 114 -0.08 19.26 0.23
C ALA A 114 0.56 20.66 0.14
N SER A 115 1.82 20.79 0.57
CA SER A 115 2.56 22.06 0.57
C SER A 115 3.68 22.12 -0.48
N SER A 116 4.01 21.00 -1.12
CA SER A 116 4.95 20.96 -2.23
C SER A 116 4.24 21.15 -3.58
N ARG A 117 4.94 21.82 -4.50
CA ARG A 117 4.64 21.78 -5.93
C ARG A 117 5.85 21.13 -6.55
N ASP A 118 5.71 19.93 -7.12
CA ASP A 118 6.81 19.42 -7.92
C ASP A 118 6.45 18.62 -9.14
N SER A 119 7.43 18.65 -10.04
CA SER A 119 7.36 18.44 -11.49
C SER A 119 7.75 17.02 -11.84
N GLN A 120 7.01 16.40 -12.77
CA GLN A 120 7.32 15.08 -13.30
C GLN A 120 8.37 15.19 -14.41
N THR A 121 9.38 14.30 -14.39
CA THR A 121 10.26 14.03 -15.54
C THR A 121 10.02 12.57 -15.95
N GLU A 122 9.69 12.35 -17.22
CA GLU A 122 9.55 11.00 -17.79
C GLU A 122 10.92 10.31 -17.91
N ALA A 123 11.00 9.06 -17.45
CA ALA A 123 12.14 8.20 -17.68
C ALA A 123 12.01 7.48 -19.03
N GLN A 124 13.05 7.56 -19.86
CA GLN A 124 13.16 6.83 -21.12
C GLN A 124 14.01 5.57 -20.93
N LEU A 125 13.47 4.40 -21.30
CA LEU A 125 14.14 3.11 -21.22
C LEU A 125 15.33 3.07 -22.19
N ALA A 126 16.52 2.74 -21.68
CA ALA A 126 17.72 2.45 -22.47
C ALA A 126 18.21 1.02 -22.19
N PRO A 127 18.78 0.32 -23.18
CA PRO A 127 19.30 -1.03 -22.96
C PRO A 127 20.49 -0.98 -22.00
N VAL A 128 20.40 -1.70 -20.88
CA VAL A 128 21.54 -1.93 -19.98
C VAL A 128 22.27 -3.18 -20.45
N GLY A 129 23.59 -3.07 -20.64
CA GLY A 129 24.44 -4.17 -21.09
C GLY A 129 24.42 -5.37 -20.14
N ALA A 130 24.61 -6.57 -20.68
CA ALA A 130 24.55 -7.82 -19.94
C ALA A 130 25.49 -7.81 -18.72
N ALA A 131 24.90 -7.87 -17.52
CA ALA A 131 25.65 -8.19 -16.32
C ALA A 131 26.12 -9.65 -16.40
N SER A 132 27.41 -9.87 -16.15
CA SER A 132 27.99 -11.21 -16.08
C SER A 132 27.29 -12.01 -15.00
N ALA A 133 26.74 -13.18 -15.35
CA ALA A 133 26.25 -14.15 -14.38
C ALA A 133 27.44 -14.64 -13.54
N GLN A 134 27.69 -14.00 -12.40
CA GLN A 134 28.49 -14.60 -11.35
C GLN A 134 27.63 -15.65 -10.64
N ASP A 135 28.25 -16.73 -10.17
CA ASP A 135 27.61 -17.69 -9.27
C ASP A 135 27.15 -16.93 -8.02
N GLY A 136 25.86 -16.56 -8.03
CA GLY A 136 25.20 -15.92 -6.91
C GLY A 136 25.16 -16.88 -5.72
N PRO A 137 25.06 -16.35 -4.49
CA PRO A 137 24.99 -17.21 -3.31
C PRO A 137 23.79 -18.15 -3.37
N THR A 138 23.96 -19.31 -2.72
CA THR A 138 22.88 -20.26 -2.55
C THR A 138 21.83 -19.69 -1.60
N GLN A 139 20.68 -19.29 -2.15
CA GLN A 139 19.50 -18.94 -1.38
C GLN A 139 18.55 -20.14 -1.36
N PRO A 140 17.93 -20.50 -0.22
CA PRO A 140 16.94 -21.58 -0.20
C PRO A 140 15.69 -21.18 -1.01
N PRO A 141 14.93 -22.17 -1.53
CA PRO A 141 13.65 -21.90 -2.16
C PRO A 141 12.71 -21.19 -1.18
N ALA A 142 11.96 -20.21 -1.67
CA ALA A 142 10.91 -19.55 -0.89
C ALA A 142 9.55 -20.21 -1.14
N GLU A 143 8.68 -20.15 -0.14
CA GLU A 143 7.30 -20.62 -0.27
C GLU A 143 6.45 -19.52 -0.92
N PHE A 144 6.18 -19.67 -2.21
CA PHE A 144 5.33 -18.77 -2.96
C PHE A 144 3.85 -19.16 -2.82
N THR A 145 3.02 -18.17 -2.54
CA THR A 145 1.56 -18.34 -2.39
C THR A 145 0.82 -17.68 -3.55
N PRO A 146 -0.33 -18.24 -4.00
CA PRO A 146 -1.14 -17.62 -5.05
C PRO A 146 -1.53 -16.17 -4.72
N ALA A 147 -1.44 -15.32 -5.72
CA ALA A 147 -1.88 -13.93 -5.68
C ALA A 147 -2.80 -13.63 -6.88
N GLN A 148 -2.97 -12.35 -7.21
CA GLN A 148 -3.84 -11.91 -8.30
C GLN A 148 -3.19 -12.09 -9.69
N ASP A 149 -4.03 -12.10 -10.74
CA ASP A 149 -3.62 -12.07 -12.15
C ASP A 149 -2.61 -13.16 -12.56
N GLY A 150 -2.65 -14.31 -11.88
CA GLY A 150 -1.78 -15.46 -12.13
C GLY A 150 -0.39 -15.34 -11.50
N PHE A 151 -0.13 -14.28 -10.74
CA PHE A 151 1.10 -14.14 -9.97
C PHE A 151 1.07 -15.02 -8.71
N VAL A 152 2.25 -15.40 -8.26
CA VAL A 152 2.50 -15.92 -6.93
C VAL A 152 3.45 -14.96 -6.20
N LYS A 153 3.40 -14.92 -4.87
CA LYS A 153 4.28 -14.05 -4.08
C LYS A 153 4.81 -14.71 -2.81
N ALA A 154 5.98 -14.27 -2.38
CA ALA A 154 6.61 -14.68 -1.13
C ALA A 154 7.25 -13.47 -0.44
N SER A 155 7.29 -13.50 0.90
CA SER A 155 8.21 -12.65 1.66
C SER A 155 9.57 -13.31 1.68
N VAL A 156 10.58 -12.63 1.16
CA VAL A 156 11.91 -13.17 0.93
C VAL A 156 12.93 -12.34 1.68
N THR A 157 13.78 -13.00 2.46
CA THR A 157 14.97 -12.40 3.07
C THR A 157 16.20 -12.73 2.25
N GLY A 158 16.86 -11.70 1.72
CA GLY A 158 18.07 -11.83 0.92
C GLY A 158 19.27 -12.31 1.74
N ALA A 159 19.99 -13.31 1.23
CA ALA A 159 21.11 -13.91 1.94
C ALA A 159 22.33 -12.98 2.04
N ARG A 160 22.55 -12.10 1.04
CA ARG A 160 23.65 -11.11 1.06
C ARG A 160 23.22 -9.74 1.56
N SER A 161 22.08 -9.26 1.09
CA SER A 161 21.61 -7.90 1.43
C SER A 161 21.05 -7.84 2.85
N GLY A 162 20.50 -8.95 3.37
CA GLY A 162 19.70 -8.98 4.59
C GLY A 162 18.33 -8.30 4.44
N VAL A 163 17.99 -7.81 3.24
CA VAL A 163 16.72 -7.14 2.94
C VAL A 163 15.60 -8.17 2.99
N THR A 164 14.50 -7.81 3.64
CA THR A 164 13.27 -8.63 3.64
C THR A 164 12.17 -7.86 2.92
N GLN A 165 11.72 -8.39 1.78
CA GLN A 165 10.71 -7.76 0.92
C GLN A 165 9.83 -8.79 0.23
N GLU A 166 8.67 -8.35 -0.27
CA GLU A 166 7.84 -9.19 -1.13
C GLU A 166 8.48 -9.34 -2.51
N VAL A 167 8.43 -10.55 -3.06
CA VAL A 167 8.79 -10.83 -4.46
C VAL A 167 7.58 -11.46 -5.13
N TRP A 168 7.14 -10.85 -6.22
CA TRP A 168 6.03 -11.33 -7.04
C TRP A 168 6.57 -11.98 -8.31
N VAL A 169 6.06 -13.15 -8.66
CA VAL A 169 6.51 -13.93 -9.82
C VAL A 169 5.31 -14.39 -10.63
N TRP A 170 5.39 -14.22 -11.95
CA TRP A 170 4.46 -14.80 -12.90
C TRP A 170 5.21 -15.74 -13.83
N THR A 171 4.60 -16.88 -14.14
CA THR A 171 5.16 -17.89 -15.04
C THR A 171 4.28 -18.00 -16.30
N PRO A 172 4.88 -18.24 -17.47
CA PRO A 172 4.12 -18.32 -18.71
C PRO A 172 3.26 -19.57 -18.75
N GLN A 173 2.18 -19.54 -19.55
CA GLN A 173 1.38 -20.73 -19.79
C GLN A 173 2.25 -21.88 -20.31
N GLY A 174 2.13 -23.05 -19.69
CA GLY A 174 2.94 -24.22 -20.03
C GLY A 174 4.30 -24.27 -19.35
N TYR A 175 4.62 -23.34 -18.44
CA TYR A 175 5.78 -23.46 -17.55
C TYR A 175 5.75 -24.80 -16.81
N SER A 176 6.90 -25.49 -16.81
CA SER A 176 7.08 -26.76 -16.12
C SER A 176 8.48 -26.84 -15.54
N THR A 177 8.57 -27.35 -14.31
CA THR A 177 9.85 -27.63 -13.65
C THR A 177 10.47 -28.96 -14.10
N THR A 178 9.81 -29.70 -14.99
CA THR A 178 10.25 -31.05 -15.43
C THR A 178 10.57 -31.17 -16.92
N ASP A 179 10.33 -30.12 -17.71
CA ASP A 179 10.45 -30.16 -19.17
C ASP A 179 11.88 -29.89 -19.70
N GLN A 180 12.85 -29.69 -18.80
CA GLN A 180 14.25 -29.35 -19.09
C GLN A 180 14.44 -28.10 -19.98
N ARG A 181 13.42 -27.23 -20.09
CA ARG A 181 13.52 -25.99 -20.85
C ARG A 181 13.99 -24.86 -19.97
N SER A 182 15.01 -24.11 -20.37
CA SER A 182 15.37 -22.90 -19.63
C SER A 182 14.49 -21.71 -19.95
N TYR A 183 13.97 -21.05 -18.91
CA TYR A 183 13.14 -19.87 -19.05
C TYR A 183 13.96 -18.61 -18.71
N PRO A 184 14.10 -17.64 -19.63
CA PRO A 184 14.66 -16.33 -19.28
C PRO A 184 13.83 -15.67 -18.17
N VAL A 185 14.53 -14.97 -17.28
CA VAL A 185 13.92 -14.22 -16.18
C VAL A 185 13.99 -12.73 -16.49
N ILE A 186 12.83 -12.08 -16.52
CA ILE A 186 12.71 -10.64 -16.66
C ILE A 186 12.38 -10.07 -15.29
N VAL A 187 13.32 -9.31 -14.72
CA VAL A 187 13.10 -8.59 -13.47
C VAL A 187 12.65 -7.17 -13.80
N PHE A 188 11.43 -6.81 -13.39
CA PHE A 188 10.86 -5.49 -13.58
C PHE A 188 10.96 -4.70 -12.27
N LEU A 189 11.62 -3.54 -12.36
CA LEU A 189 11.74 -2.59 -11.26
C LEU A 189 10.76 -1.44 -11.52
N TYR A 190 9.86 -1.19 -10.59
CA TYR A 190 8.91 -0.08 -10.70
C TYR A 190 9.58 1.27 -10.40
N GLY A 191 9.02 2.34 -10.95
CA GLY A 191 9.47 3.70 -10.69
C GLY A 191 8.98 4.23 -9.34
N ASP A 192 9.56 5.35 -8.92
CA ASP A 192 9.14 6.09 -7.73
C ASP A 192 8.00 7.07 -8.05
N PRO A 193 6.94 7.14 -7.23
CA PRO A 193 6.59 6.21 -6.16
C PRO A 193 5.94 4.93 -6.70
N GLY A 194 6.15 3.80 -6.01
CA GLY A 194 5.59 2.52 -6.42
C GLY A 194 5.72 1.39 -5.39
N SER A 195 5.08 0.26 -5.72
CA SER A 195 5.25 -1.01 -5.02
C SER A 195 5.13 -2.18 -5.99
N ALA A 196 5.57 -3.36 -5.59
CA ALA A 196 5.41 -4.56 -6.41
C ALA A 196 3.92 -4.86 -6.66
N SER A 197 3.10 -4.76 -5.60
CA SER A 197 1.66 -4.99 -5.68
C SER A 197 0.92 -3.98 -6.58
N GLY A 198 1.26 -2.69 -6.49
CA GLY A 198 0.68 -1.64 -7.33
C GLY A 198 1.05 -1.80 -8.81
N THR A 199 2.22 -2.35 -9.09
CA THR A 199 2.64 -2.68 -10.44
C THR A 199 1.80 -3.82 -11.01
N VAL A 200 1.56 -4.87 -10.23
CA VAL A 200 0.68 -5.98 -10.63
C VAL A 200 -0.74 -5.47 -10.90
N ASP A 201 -1.28 -4.62 -10.02
CA ASP A 201 -2.61 -3.99 -10.16
C ASP A 201 -2.78 -3.21 -11.49
N THR A 202 -1.71 -2.55 -11.97
CA THR A 202 -1.80 -1.53 -13.03
C THR A 202 -1.28 -1.97 -14.39
N LEU A 203 -0.17 -2.73 -14.42
CA LEU A 203 0.55 -3.03 -15.66
C LEU A 203 -0.18 -4.06 -16.54
N LYS A 204 -1.10 -4.86 -15.96
CA LYS A 204 -1.70 -6.04 -16.61
C LYS A 204 -0.62 -6.94 -17.23
N ALA A 205 0.51 -7.07 -16.52
CA ALA A 205 1.74 -7.64 -17.05
C ALA A 205 1.55 -9.08 -17.53
N SER A 206 0.79 -9.90 -16.81
CA SER A 206 0.54 -11.30 -17.19
C SER A 206 -0.12 -11.41 -18.56
N GLN A 207 -1.12 -10.57 -18.86
CA GLN A 207 -1.83 -10.56 -20.14
C GLN A 207 -0.92 -10.08 -21.27
N ALA A 208 -0.16 -9.00 -21.04
CA ALA A 208 0.75 -8.44 -22.04
C ALA A 208 1.92 -9.41 -22.33
N MET A 209 2.50 -10.01 -21.30
CA MET A 209 3.56 -11.02 -21.40
C MET A 209 3.07 -12.25 -22.16
N GLN A 210 1.90 -12.79 -21.78
CA GLN A 210 1.35 -13.95 -22.47
C GLN A 210 1.04 -13.65 -23.94
N ALA A 211 0.44 -12.50 -24.24
CA ALA A 211 0.16 -12.10 -25.62
C ALA A 211 1.45 -11.95 -26.46
N ALA A 212 2.51 -11.38 -25.88
CA ALA A 212 3.81 -11.26 -26.55
C ALA A 212 4.48 -12.63 -26.77
N ILE A 213 4.28 -13.59 -25.87
CA ILE A 213 4.74 -14.98 -26.03
C ILE A 213 3.93 -15.67 -27.14
N ASP A 214 2.61 -15.56 -27.11
CA ASP A 214 1.70 -16.18 -28.08
C ASP A 214 1.93 -15.64 -29.50
N SER A 215 2.29 -14.36 -29.63
CA SER A 215 2.64 -13.74 -30.91
C SER A 215 4.09 -14.02 -31.36
N GLY A 216 4.89 -14.70 -30.54
CA GLY A 216 6.31 -14.96 -30.79
C GLY A 216 7.23 -13.74 -30.69
N ALA A 217 6.75 -12.62 -30.12
CA ALA A 217 7.56 -11.42 -29.89
C ALA A 217 8.52 -11.59 -28.70
N LEU A 218 8.14 -12.41 -27.73
CA LEU A 218 9.00 -12.85 -26.63
C LEU A 218 9.06 -14.38 -26.58
N PRO A 219 10.21 -14.98 -26.24
CA PRO A 219 10.24 -16.37 -25.83
C PRO A 219 9.47 -16.54 -24.49
N PRO A 220 8.98 -17.75 -24.16
CA PRO A 220 8.40 -18.02 -22.83
C PRO A 220 9.37 -17.59 -21.72
N ALA A 221 8.96 -16.65 -20.87
CA ALA A 221 9.82 -16.02 -19.87
C ALA A 221 9.11 -15.90 -18.52
N ILE A 222 9.85 -16.04 -17.44
CA ILE A 222 9.38 -15.77 -16.07
C ILE A 222 9.47 -14.27 -15.83
N PHE A 223 8.41 -13.66 -15.29
CA PHE A 223 8.35 -12.24 -14.98
C PHE A 223 8.37 -12.03 -13.46
N VAL A 224 9.30 -11.20 -12.97
CA VAL A 224 9.56 -11.02 -11.54
C VAL A 224 9.47 -9.54 -11.18
N ILE A 225 8.73 -9.22 -10.13
CA ILE A 225 8.59 -7.85 -9.60
C ILE A 225 8.95 -7.89 -8.11
N PRO A 226 10.20 -7.59 -7.73
CA PRO A 226 10.59 -7.46 -6.33
C PRO A 226 10.13 -6.11 -5.77
N ASP A 227 9.82 -6.06 -4.48
CA ASP A 227 9.65 -4.80 -3.77
C ASP A 227 11.03 -4.20 -3.41
N LEU A 228 11.10 -2.87 -3.43
CA LEU A 228 12.30 -2.05 -3.28
C LEU A 228 12.21 -1.16 -2.02
N ASN A 229 11.07 -1.14 -1.33
CA ASN A 229 10.79 -0.25 -0.20
C ASN A 229 11.36 -0.78 1.15
N ALA A 230 12.65 -1.15 1.15
CA ALA A 230 13.32 -1.84 2.26
C ALA A 230 13.43 -1.06 3.57
N ASP A 231 13.52 0.27 3.50
CA ASP A 231 13.58 1.15 4.67
C ASP A 231 12.99 2.54 4.34
N GLU A 232 13.03 3.47 5.29
CA GLU A 232 12.52 4.84 5.11
C GLU A 232 13.29 5.64 4.05
N GLN A 233 14.59 5.40 3.92
CA GLN A 233 15.42 6.06 2.92
C GLN A 233 15.03 5.60 1.51
N GLN A 234 14.88 4.30 1.31
CA GLN A 234 14.51 3.73 0.01
C GLN A 234 13.07 4.08 -0.38
N LYS A 235 12.19 4.35 0.59
CA LYS A 235 10.83 4.85 0.33
C LYS A 235 10.77 6.32 -0.04
N SER A 236 11.75 7.13 0.36
CA SER A 236 11.71 8.60 0.20
C SER A 236 12.71 9.13 -0.83
N SER A 237 13.77 8.37 -1.11
CA SER A 237 14.79 8.68 -2.11
C SER A 237 15.39 7.37 -2.61
N PRO A 238 14.64 6.59 -3.41
CA PRO A 238 15.05 5.28 -3.88
C PRO A 238 16.29 5.34 -4.76
N ASP A 239 17.20 4.38 -4.56
CA ASP A 239 18.36 4.17 -5.42
C ASP A 239 18.49 2.68 -5.75
N CYS A 240 18.99 2.35 -6.95
CA CYS A 240 19.24 0.98 -7.39
C CYS A 240 20.64 0.46 -7.00
N ALA A 241 21.31 1.14 -6.06
CA ALA A 241 22.62 0.80 -5.52
C ALA A 241 22.59 0.66 -4.00
N ASP A 242 23.68 0.13 -3.44
CA ASP A 242 23.87 0.03 -2.00
C ASP A 242 24.33 1.38 -1.43
N ILE A 243 23.42 2.07 -0.74
CA ILE A 243 23.75 3.32 -0.04
C ILE A 243 24.28 3.00 1.36
N VAL A 244 25.40 3.62 1.73
CA VAL A 244 26.05 3.41 3.04
C VAL A 244 25.08 3.74 4.17
N GLY A 245 24.91 2.82 5.12
CA GLY A 245 24.04 3.01 6.28
C GLY A 245 22.57 2.65 6.05
N HIS A 246 22.20 2.24 4.84
CA HIS A 246 20.83 1.89 4.46
C HIS A 246 20.73 0.47 3.91
N ALA A 247 19.50 0.03 3.64
CA ALA A 247 19.23 -1.25 3.00
C ALA A 247 19.98 -1.38 1.66
N LYS A 248 20.59 -2.55 1.47
CA LYS A 248 21.41 -2.88 0.30
C LYS A 248 20.56 -3.27 -0.91
N ILE A 249 19.86 -2.30 -1.50
CA ILE A 249 18.94 -2.53 -2.62
C ILE A 249 19.68 -2.99 -3.88
N GLY A 250 20.88 -2.49 -4.15
CA GLY A 250 21.70 -2.94 -5.28
C GLY A 250 22.04 -4.43 -5.17
N THR A 251 22.50 -4.87 -3.99
CA THR A 251 22.75 -6.30 -3.72
C THR A 251 21.44 -7.11 -3.77
N TRP A 252 20.34 -6.58 -3.24
CA TRP A 252 19.03 -7.24 -3.26
C TRP A 252 18.55 -7.57 -4.67
N ILE A 253 18.56 -6.59 -5.59
CA ILE A 253 18.04 -6.77 -6.95
C ILE A 253 18.99 -7.56 -7.86
N GLN A 254 20.31 -7.49 -7.63
CA GLN A 254 21.31 -8.13 -8.49
C GLN A 254 21.64 -9.57 -8.05
N ASP A 255 21.66 -9.84 -6.74
CA ASP A 255 22.11 -11.12 -6.22
C ASP A 255 20.95 -11.92 -5.63
N ASP A 256 20.23 -11.36 -4.65
CA ASP A 256 19.28 -12.13 -3.83
C ASP A 256 17.99 -12.48 -4.59
N VAL A 257 17.42 -11.52 -5.34
CA VAL A 257 16.21 -11.78 -6.15
C VAL A 257 16.48 -12.84 -7.23
N PRO A 258 17.55 -12.74 -8.05
CA PRO A 258 17.87 -13.82 -8.98
C PRO A 258 18.16 -15.15 -8.30
N ALA A 259 18.80 -15.16 -7.12
CA ALA A 259 19.09 -16.40 -6.38
C ALA A 259 17.80 -17.09 -5.91
N VAL A 260 16.85 -16.37 -5.31
CA VAL A 260 15.59 -16.97 -4.85
C VAL A 260 14.74 -17.49 -6.01
N VAL A 261 14.73 -16.77 -7.14
CA VAL A 261 13.97 -17.17 -8.32
C VAL A 261 14.54 -18.46 -8.89
N ARG A 262 15.86 -18.56 -9.04
CA ARG A 262 16.53 -19.80 -9.49
C ARG A 262 16.26 -20.98 -8.54
N ALA A 263 16.26 -20.74 -7.23
CA ALA A 263 16.01 -21.78 -6.24
C ALA A 263 14.55 -22.27 -6.22
N SER A 264 13.59 -21.37 -6.47
CA SER A 264 12.16 -21.64 -6.32
C SER A 264 11.46 -22.03 -7.62
N PHE A 265 12.01 -21.59 -8.76
CA PHE A 265 11.51 -21.85 -10.11
C PHE A 265 12.61 -22.51 -10.94
N PRO A 266 12.99 -23.76 -10.62
CA PRO A 266 14.08 -24.44 -11.31
C PRO A 266 13.68 -24.72 -12.76
N ASN A 267 14.32 -24.01 -13.70
CA ASN A 267 14.61 -24.36 -15.11
C ASN A 267 14.89 -23.11 -15.96
#